data_AF-A0A024FZ83-F1
#
_entry.id   AF-A0A024FZ83-F1
#
_cell.length_a   1.000
_cell.length_b   1.000
_cell.length_c   1.000
_cell.angle_alpha   90.00
_cell.angle_beta   90.00
_cell.angle_gamma   90.00
#
_symmetry.space_group_name_H-M   'P 1'
#
loop_
_entity.id
_entity.type
_entity.pdbx_description
1 polymer ?
#
loop_
_entity_poly.entity_id
_entity_poly.type
_entity_poly.pdbx_seq_one_letter_code
_entity_poly.pdbx_strand_id
1 'polypeptide(L)'
;MLALCYFQQNKTNEAADALTGPAGSDKGEVYGDNVINGAAGFNLMGKICRQNNQRDRAIKYFVESLELDPFLWSSYQNLCELGANMEALDFYGQRSYFDADRSIIDGISSSMMTPKKLCRQTTSRSRASSTPTSQNVNTSQPSSLRTPRGILSTRTPSAVKKKARIASNYAQSTPSTYRKPNDNADMTEKLPRRARLSFTSAVSGDTTPNTLQKDRTRSLRSTSSKRKQTDSNLEHNQMEHTHSSQLLCLLASFGAIYYKITTFECKEAIPMIRKLPNLHFSSDWAQQQLGRAYFEIADYKEAYEVLHNLYKKKPQRTTGLDLYSTTLWHLKKQVELSFLAQKATDLNKLSPEAWCAAGNCFSLHGEHDIALSFFQRAIHLNPAFVYAYTLSGHEYVANEDYEKAANCYRHAIRVDPRHYNAWYGLGTICYRQEKYEFARYHFERALKINPNSSMLHYFVGLVMHSMKKYNEALQKLETAIELQPFNLQARIQRANVLISQEQFDAAMDELLAVRDLAPQESSVYYLMGQVSKKLNHMDEAMQYYTKACFYGPKNEPMIKTAINELRDPQLEHEILSM
;
A
#
# COMPACT_ATOMS: atom_id res chain seq x y z
N MET A 1 -7.56 -14.07 23.22
CA MET A 1 -7.94 -15.18 22.32
C MET A 1 -9.38 -15.07 21.83
N LEU A 2 -10.38 -14.99 22.71
CA LEU A 2 -11.80 -14.86 22.30
C LEU A 2 -12.04 -13.69 21.32
N ALA A 3 -11.52 -12.49 21.64
CA ALA A 3 -11.61 -11.33 20.76
C ALA A 3 -10.95 -11.54 19.38
N LEU A 4 -9.83 -12.27 19.31
CA LEU A 4 -9.16 -12.58 18.04
C LEU A 4 -10.03 -13.51 17.18
N CYS A 5 -10.69 -14.49 17.80
CA CYS A 5 -11.60 -15.38 17.09
C CYS A 5 -12.81 -14.62 16.54
N TYR A 6 -13.39 -13.69 17.32
CA TYR A 6 -14.47 -12.83 16.82
C TYR A 6 -14.01 -11.92 15.68
N PHE A 7 -12.82 -11.33 15.79
CA PHE A 7 -12.22 -10.52 14.74
C PHE A 7 -12.02 -11.33 13.44
N GLN A 8 -11.51 -12.57 13.53
CA GLN A 8 -11.35 -13.46 12.37
C GLN A 8 -12.68 -13.85 11.73
N GLN A 9 -13.78 -13.86 12.49
CA GLN A 9 -15.13 -14.09 11.98
C GLN A 9 -15.82 -12.82 11.45
N ASN A 10 -15.09 -11.70 11.32
CA ASN A 10 -15.62 -10.37 10.98
C ASN A 10 -16.72 -9.86 11.94
N LYS A 11 -16.71 -10.32 13.20
CA LYS A 11 -17.60 -9.87 14.28
C LYS A 11 -16.90 -8.79 15.11
N THR A 12 -16.88 -7.57 14.59
CA THR A 12 -16.06 -6.47 15.13
C THR A 12 -16.58 -5.93 16.46
N ASN A 13 -17.90 -5.90 16.66
CA ASN A 13 -18.52 -5.39 17.88
C ASN A 13 -18.30 -6.35 19.06
N GLU A 14 -18.53 -7.64 18.83
CA GLU A 14 -18.31 -8.69 19.84
C GLU A 14 -16.82 -8.83 20.20
N ALA A 15 -15.93 -8.56 19.23
CA ALA A 15 -14.49 -8.50 19.48
C ALA A 15 -14.11 -7.31 20.38
N ALA A 16 -14.72 -6.13 20.18
CA ALA A 16 -14.50 -4.95 21.01
C ALA A 16 -15.04 -5.13 22.44
N ASP A 17 -16.22 -5.71 22.58
CA ASP A 17 -16.84 -6.00 23.88
C ASP A 17 -15.99 -7.01 24.68
N ALA A 18 -15.45 -8.03 24.01
CA ALA A 18 -14.56 -9.00 24.61
C ALA A 18 -13.21 -8.39 25.10
N LEU A 19 -12.82 -7.22 24.59
CA LEU A 19 -11.58 -6.52 24.97
C LEU A 19 -11.80 -5.47 26.06
N THR A 20 -13.01 -4.94 26.18
CA THR A 20 -13.39 -3.91 27.16
C THR A 20 -14.09 -4.47 28.41
N GLY A 21 -14.47 -5.76 28.38
CA GLY A 21 -15.19 -6.43 29.47
C GLY A 21 -16.70 -6.15 29.44
N PRO A 22 -17.52 -6.91 30.19
CA PRO A 22 -18.96 -6.68 30.24
C PRO A 22 -19.25 -5.28 30.77
N ALA A 23 -19.98 -4.48 30.00
CA ALA A 23 -20.40 -3.12 30.36
C ALA A 23 -21.07 -3.11 31.73
N GLY A 24 -20.31 -2.68 32.73
CA GLY A 24 -20.67 -2.77 34.15
C GLY A 24 -19.88 -1.77 34.99
N SER A 25 -19.89 -0.50 34.60
CA SER A 25 -19.89 0.63 35.54
C SER A 25 -20.15 1.92 34.78
N ASP A 26 -21.18 2.64 35.23
CA ASP A 26 -21.49 4.00 34.85
C ASP A 26 -20.25 4.89 34.93
N LYS A 27 -19.66 5.22 33.78
CA LYS A 27 -19.13 6.56 33.48
C LYS A 27 -19.33 6.84 32.00
N GLY A 28 -20.25 7.75 31.70
CA GLY A 28 -20.23 8.45 30.43
C GLY A 28 -18.86 9.13 30.27
N GLU A 29 -18.29 8.95 29.09
CA GLU A 29 -17.01 9.51 28.64
C GLU A 29 -15.75 8.81 29.23
N VAL A 30 -14.83 8.45 28.31
CA VAL A 30 -13.49 7.84 28.49
C VAL A 30 -13.44 6.30 28.52
N TYR A 31 -13.58 5.67 27.34
CA TYR A 31 -13.07 4.32 27.04
C TYR A 31 -11.53 4.35 26.83
N GLY A 32 -10.77 4.79 27.84
CA GLY A 32 -9.31 4.93 27.76
C GLY A 32 -8.51 3.84 28.47
N ASP A 33 -8.96 3.34 29.63
CA ASP A 33 -8.01 2.72 30.56
C ASP A 33 -8.10 1.19 30.74
N ASN A 34 -9.14 0.52 30.23
CA ASN A 34 -9.38 -0.91 30.53
C ASN A 34 -9.42 -1.82 29.28
N VAL A 35 -8.39 -1.75 28.41
CA VAL A 35 -8.21 -2.76 27.36
C VAL A 35 -7.42 -3.94 27.91
N ILE A 36 -8.04 -5.13 27.88
CA ILE A 36 -7.44 -6.37 28.41
C ILE A 36 -6.23 -6.77 27.54
N ASN A 37 -5.14 -7.25 28.19
CA ASN A 37 -3.86 -7.69 27.59
C ASN A 37 -2.91 -6.58 27.09
N GLY A 38 -3.03 -5.35 27.59
CA GLY A 38 -2.04 -4.29 27.35
C GLY A 38 -1.80 -4.01 25.86
N ALA A 39 -0.53 -3.93 25.43
CA ALA A 39 -0.14 -3.55 24.07
C ALA A 39 -0.81 -4.38 22.96
N ALA A 40 -0.91 -5.70 23.14
CA ALA A 40 -1.54 -6.58 22.15
C ALA A 40 -3.07 -6.37 22.06
N GLY A 41 -3.71 -6.05 23.19
CA GLY A 41 -5.13 -5.70 23.24
C GLY A 41 -5.40 -4.38 22.50
N PHE A 42 -4.59 -3.35 22.75
CA PHE A 42 -4.69 -2.06 22.05
C PHE A 42 -4.46 -2.18 20.54
N ASN A 43 -3.48 -2.98 20.10
CA ASN A 43 -3.28 -3.28 18.68
C ASN A 43 -4.52 -3.91 18.03
N LEU A 44 -5.14 -4.89 18.70
CA LEU A 44 -6.36 -5.50 18.19
C LEU A 44 -7.54 -4.52 18.16
N MET A 45 -7.68 -3.68 19.18
CA MET A 45 -8.66 -2.58 19.18
C MET A 45 -8.43 -1.60 18.03
N GLY A 46 -7.18 -1.23 17.76
CA GLY A 46 -6.81 -0.40 16.61
C GLY A 46 -7.26 -1.01 15.28
N LYS A 47 -7.06 -2.33 15.11
CA LYS A 47 -7.51 -3.08 13.91
C LYS A 47 -9.04 -3.13 13.80
N ILE A 48 -9.74 -3.33 14.91
CA ILE A 48 -11.22 -3.30 14.96
C ILE A 48 -11.74 -1.90 14.58
N CYS A 49 -11.17 -0.84 15.15
CA CYS A 49 -11.52 0.54 14.82
C CYS A 49 -11.25 0.86 13.34
N ARG A 50 -10.15 0.34 12.77
CA ARG A 50 -9.85 0.46 11.34
C ARG A 50 -10.94 -0.18 10.47
N GLN A 51 -11.37 -1.41 10.79
CA GLN A 51 -12.46 -2.06 10.06
C GLN A 51 -13.80 -1.33 10.18
N ASN A 52 -14.06 -0.70 11.34
CA ASN A 52 -15.26 0.10 11.57
C ASN A 52 -15.17 1.55 11.03
N ASN A 53 -14.17 1.88 10.19
CA ASN A 53 -13.93 3.22 9.64
C ASN A 53 -13.73 4.33 10.69
N GLN A 54 -13.29 3.99 11.90
CA GLN A 54 -12.99 4.93 12.98
C GLN A 54 -11.48 5.25 13.00
N ARG A 55 -11.01 6.01 12.00
CA ARG A 55 -9.58 6.32 11.80
C ARG A 55 -8.91 6.94 13.02
N ASP A 56 -9.47 8.01 13.59
CA ASP A 56 -8.82 8.77 14.67
C ASP A 56 -8.69 7.93 15.95
N ARG A 57 -9.67 7.05 16.21
CA ARG A 57 -9.60 6.11 17.34
C ARG A 57 -8.58 5.00 17.08
N ALA A 58 -8.52 4.49 15.86
CA ALA A 58 -7.52 3.50 15.49
C ALA A 58 -6.09 4.04 15.70
N ILE A 59 -5.83 5.29 15.29
CA ILE A 59 -4.54 5.96 15.50
C ILE A 59 -4.19 6.00 16.99
N LYS A 60 -5.11 6.47 17.85
CA LYS A 60 -4.89 6.53 19.31
C LYS A 60 -4.49 5.18 19.89
N TYR A 61 -5.25 4.12 19.59
CA TYR A 61 -4.94 2.78 20.10
C TYR A 61 -3.63 2.21 19.55
N PHE A 62 -3.26 2.50 18.29
CA PHE A 62 -1.94 2.09 17.78
C PHE A 62 -0.79 2.84 18.46
N VAL A 63 -0.97 4.13 18.77
CA VAL A 63 0.01 4.93 19.51
C VAL A 63 0.17 4.39 20.94
N GLU A 64 -0.93 4.19 21.68
CA GLU A 64 -0.90 3.60 23.03
C GLU A 64 -0.26 2.20 23.03
N SER A 65 -0.56 1.40 22.00
CA SER A 65 0.06 0.10 21.81
C SER A 65 1.58 0.17 21.65
N LEU A 66 2.11 1.14 20.90
CA LEU A 66 3.54 1.34 20.67
C LEU A 66 4.24 2.01 21.87
N GLU A 67 3.53 2.79 22.66
CA GLU A 67 4.03 3.35 23.92
C GLU A 67 4.26 2.26 24.98
N LEU A 68 3.41 1.23 24.99
CA LEU A 68 3.54 0.08 25.88
C LEU A 68 4.61 -0.92 25.40
N ASP A 69 4.62 -1.23 24.10
CA ASP A 69 5.62 -2.12 23.50
C ASP A 69 6.10 -1.57 22.15
N PRO A 70 7.29 -0.93 22.11
CA PRO A 70 7.88 -0.45 20.87
C PRO A 70 8.07 -1.57 19.83
N PHE A 71 8.38 -2.80 20.26
CA PHE A 71 8.70 -3.91 19.34
C PHE A 71 7.49 -4.43 18.56
N LEU A 72 6.28 -3.94 18.84
CA LEU A 72 5.07 -4.36 18.15
C LEU A 72 4.94 -3.74 16.76
N TRP A 73 5.74 -4.24 15.81
CA TRP A 73 5.82 -3.79 14.42
C TRP A 73 4.45 -3.65 13.74
N SER A 74 3.53 -4.58 14.02
CA SER A 74 2.21 -4.55 13.37
C SER A 74 1.40 -3.28 13.70
N SER A 75 1.52 -2.71 14.90
CA SER A 75 0.86 -1.46 15.26
C SER A 75 1.45 -0.30 14.45
N TYR A 76 2.78 -0.25 14.30
CA TYR A 76 3.46 0.74 13.47
C TYR A 76 3.10 0.61 11.99
N GLN A 77 3.07 -0.62 11.45
CA GLN A 77 2.67 -0.86 10.07
C GLN A 77 1.26 -0.32 9.79
N ASN A 78 0.30 -0.60 10.68
CA ASN A 78 -1.06 -0.10 10.54
C ASN A 78 -1.14 1.43 10.67
N LEU A 79 -0.31 2.05 11.53
CA LEU A 79 -0.23 3.51 11.67
C LEU A 79 0.25 4.18 10.37
N CYS A 80 1.31 3.63 9.75
CA CYS A 80 1.80 4.08 8.45
C CYS A 80 0.77 3.86 7.34
N GLU A 81 0.11 2.70 7.28
CA GLU A 81 -0.93 2.42 6.30
C GLU A 81 -2.13 3.38 6.42
N LEU A 82 -2.53 3.75 7.64
CA LEU A 82 -3.55 4.77 7.87
C LEU A 82 -3.09 6.16 7.40
N GLY A 83 -1.79 6.42 7.27
CA GLY A 83 -1.24 7.72 6.89
C GLY A 83 -1.22 8.71 8.06
N ALA A 84 -1.01 8.23 9.28
CA ALA A 84 -0.77 9.04 10.47
C ALA A 84 0.72 9.44 10.53
N ASN A 85 1.10 10.39 9.67
CA ASN A 85 2.51 10.69 9.39
C ASN A 85 3.24 11.28 10.60
N MET A 86 2.59 12.19 11.35
CA MET A 86 3.19 12.83 12.52
C MET A 86 3.45 11.81 13.63
N GLU A 87 2.44 10.99 13.91
CA GLU A 87 2.53 9.95 14.93
C GLU A 87 3.57 8.90 14.56
N ALA A 88 3.63 8.46 13.29
CA ALA A 88 4.64 7.50 12.84
C ALA A 88 6.08 8.05 12.95
N LEU A 89 6.28 9.33 12.62
CA LEU A 89 7.57 10.01 12.75
C LEU A 89 8.03 10.12 14.21
N ASP A 90 7.12 10.26 15.17
CA ASP A 90 7.46 10.35 16.60
C ASP A 90 8.07 9.05 17.16
N PHE A 91 7.74 7.89 16.57
CA PHE A 91 8.25 6.60 17.04
C PHE A 91 9.57 6.20 16.39
N TYR A 92 9.59 6.06 15.07
CA TYR A 92 10.76 5.54 14.36
C TYR A 92 11.52 6.61 13.56
N GLY A 93 10.86 7.72 13.20
CA GLY A 93 11.50 8.96 12.72
C GLY A 93 12.55 8.82 11.61
N GLN A 94 13.32 9.87 11.36
CA GLN A 94 14.44 9.89 10.40
C GLN A 94 15.71 9.18 10.93
N ARG A 95 15.61 8.36 11.98
CA ARG A 95 16.79 7.74 12.57
C ARG A 95 17.19 6.52 11.76
N SER A 96 18.33 6.63 11.08
CA SER A 96 19.01 5.48 10.52
C SER A 96 19.88 4.84 11.60
N TYR A 97 19.98 3.50 11.57
CA TYR A 97 20.97 2.74 12.37
C TYR A 97 22.41 3.26 12.14
N PHE A 98 22.64 3.99 11.05
CA PHE A 98 23.93 4.48 10.58
C PHE A 98 24.31 5.87 11.07
N ASP A 99 23.34 6.69 11.49
CA ASP A 99 23.59 8.05 12.04
C ASP A 99 23.71 8.05 13.57
N ALA A 100 23.57 6.88 14.21
CA ALA A 100 23.80 6.73 15.63
C ALA A 100 25.31 6.67 15.89
N ASP A 101 25.90 7.80 16.29
CA ASP A 101 27.22 7.81 16.93
C ASP A 101 27.23 6.75 18.05
N ARG A 102 28.27 5.90 18.10
CA ARG A 102 28.43 4.86 19.14
C ARG A 102 28.32 5.41 20.56
N SER A 103 28.61 6.71 20.77
CA SER A 103 28.49 7.41 22.05
C SER A 103 27.05 7.66 22.51
N ILE A 104 26.07 7.66 21.59
CA ILE A 104 24.65 7.83 21.92
C ILE A 104 24.03 6.48 22.33
N ILE A 105 24.54 5.38 21.79
CA ILE A 105 24.11 4.01 22.13
C ILE A 105 24.36 3.73 23.63
N ASP A 106 25.47 4.24 24.18
CA ASP A 106 25.82 4.16 25.60
C ASP A 106 24.98 5.11 26.50
N GLY A 107 24.44 6.20 25.94
CA GLY A 107 23.59 7.17 26.65
C GLY A 107 22.12 6.78 26.81
N ILE A 108 21.69 5.67 26.20
CA ILE A 108 20.30 5.15 26.28
C ILE A 108 20.04 4.42 27.62
N SER A 109 21.08 4.20 28.43
CA SER A 109 20.99 3.66 29.78
C SER A 109 20.54 4.74 30.78
N SER A 110 19.24 4.79 31.12
CA SER A 110 18.75 5.06 32.51
C SER A 110 17.28 5.54 32.66
N SER A 111 16.52 5.85 31.60
CA SER A 111 15.12 6.31 31.79
C SER A 111 14.19 5.73 30.73
N MET A 112 13.35 4.78 31.15
CA MET A 112 12.15 4.23 30.50
C MET A 112 11.98 4.52 29.00
N MET A 113 12.05 3.43 28.23
CA MET A 113 11.77 3.34 26.80
C MET A 113 10.38 3.93 26.49
N THR A 114 10.37 5.16 25.97
CA THR A 114 9.28 5.68 25.17
C THR A 114 9.93 6.31 23.94
N PRO A 115 9.58 5.89 22.71
CA PRO A 115 10.20 6.43 21.49
C PRO A 115 10.14 7.97 21.38
N LYS A 116 9.14 8.59 22.04
CA LYS A 116 9.03 10.06 22.25
C LYS A 116 10.24 10.72 22.94
N LYS A 117 10.90 10.05 23.89
CA LYS A 117 12.11 10.59 24.56
C LYS A 117 13.38 10.42 23.73
N LEU A 118 13.42 9.42 22.85
CA LEU A 118 14.50 9.27 21.88
C LEU A 118 14.55 10.52 20.98
N CYS A 119 13.40 10.99 20.47
CA CYS A 119 13.31 12.12 19.54
C CYS A 119 13.54 13.52 20.17
N ARG A 120 13.12 13.76 21.42
CA ARG A 120 13.19 15.11 22.05
C ARG A 120 14.60 15.62 22.39
N GLN A 121 15.58 14.74 22.62
CA GLN A 121 16.91 15.15 23.10
C GLN A 121 17.74 15.99 22.09
N THR A 122 17.33 16.08 20.81
CA THR A 122 18.06 16.84 19.78
C THR A 122 17.54 18.26 19.53
N THR A 123 16.43 18.68 20.13
CA THR A 123 15.96 20.08 19.98
C THR A 123 16.65 21.07 20.93
N SER A 124 17.62 20.61 21.72
CA SER A 124 18.35 21.43 22.69
C SER A 124 19.85 21.51 22.43
N ARG A 125 20.28 21.71 21.18
CA ARG A 125 21.68 22.11 20.91
C ARG A 125 21.87 22.82 19.56
N SER A 126 21.31 24.03 19.46
CA SER A 126 21.88 25.13 18.65
C SER A 126 21.16 26.46 18.94
N ARG A 127 21.36 27.00 20.15
CA ARG A 127 21.33 28.46 20.35
C ARG A 127 22.63 28.86 21.00
N ALA A 128 23.66 28.95 20.17
CA ALA A 128 24.84 29.70 20.51
C ALA A 128 24.45 31.18 20.64
N SER A 129 24.90 31.73 21.74
CA SER A 129 24.85 33.12 22.17
C SER A 129 25.36 34.10 21.10
N SER A 130 24.52 35.09 20.77
CA SER A 130 24.98 36.42 20.41
C SER A 130 23.89 37.45 20.74
N THR A 131 24.02 38.08 21.91
CA THR A 131 23.43 39.40 22.15
C THR A 131 24.15 40.43 21.30
N PRO A 132 23.42 41.43 20.78
CA PRO A 132 23.63 42.76 21.35
C PRO A 132 22.33 43.50 21.68
N THR A 133 22.49 44.30 22.73
CA THR A 133 21.66 45.32 23.34
C THR A 133 20.96 46.26 22.35
N SER A 134 19.67 46.57 22.54
CA SER A 134 19.17 47.94 22.85
C SER A 134 17.64 48.12 22.64
N GLN A 135 17.06 48.77 23.65
CA GLN A 135 15.92 49.72 23.64
C GLN A 135 14.46 49.24 23.55
N ASN A 136 13.77 49.52 24.67
CA ASN A 136 12.33 49.67 24.88
C ASN A 136 11.61 50.50 23.81
N VAL A 137 10.42 50.08 23.39
CA VAL A 137 9.22 50.95 23.25
C VAL A 137 7.95 50.11 23.41
N ASN A 138 7.00 50.61 24.23
CA ASN A 138 5.64 50.13 24.45
C ASN A 138 4.78 50.12 23.17
N THR A 139 3.74 49.27 23.06
CA THR A 139 2.31 49.69 22.93
C THR A 139 1.35 48.52 22.61
N SER A 140 0.34 48.40 23.48
CA SER A 140 -1.11 48.12 23.27
C SER A 140 -1.62 46.98 22.35
N GLN A 141 -2.38 46.07 22.97
CA GLN A 141 -3.52 45.36 22.38
C GLN A 141 -4.63 46.33 21.90
N PRO A 142 -5.60 45.84 21.10
CA PRO A 142 -6.96 45.92 21.63
C PRO A 142 -7.82 44.67 21.42
N SER A 143 -8.92 44.69 22.16
CA SER A 143 -9.86 43.65 22.54
C SER A 143 -11.16 43.61 21.73
N SER A 144 -11.84 42.47 21.85
CA SER A 144 -13.31 42.27 21.97
C SER A 144 -14.23 42.50 20.76
N LEU A 145 -15.14 41.54 20.52
CA LEU A 145 -16.60 41.72 20.55
C LEU A 145 -17.34 40.37 20.42
N ARG A 146 -18.53 40.31 21.01
CA ARG A 146 -19.29 39.13 21.46
C ARG A 146 -20.67 39.11 20.79
N THR A 147 -21.11 37.94 20.25
CA THR A 147 -22.50 37.36 20.21
C THR A 147 -23.67 38.17 19.56
N PRO A 148 -24.81 37.57 19.08
CA PRO A 148 -25.68 36.60 19.79
C PRO A 148 -26.51 35.55 18.99
N ARG A 149 -27.24 34.73 19.78
CA ARG A 149 -28.21 33.65 19.47
C ARG A 149 -29.62 34.17 19.11
N GLY A 150 -30.38 33.36 18.35
CA GLY A 150 -31.87 33.28 18.31
C GLY A 150 -32.30 32.00 17.56
N ILE A 151 -32.86 30.96 18.20
CA ILE A 151 -34.28 30.61 18.42
C ILE A 151 -35.10 30.41 17.12
N LEU A 152 -35.48 29.15 16.81
CA LEU A 152 -36.87 28.72 16.64
C LEU A 152 -37.02 27.19 16.76
N SER A 153 -38.14 26.77 17.35
CA SER A 153 -38.59 25.42 17.67
C SER A 153 -39.74 25.03 16.74
N THR A 154 -39.90 23.75 16.37
CA THR A 154 -41.22 23.06 16.36
C THR A 154 -41.11 21.54 16.15
N ARG A 155 -41.53 20.80 17.20
CA ARG A 155 -42.43 19.62 17.25
C ARG A 155 -42.25 18.40 16.33
N THR A 156 -42.12 17.25 17.00
CA THR A 156 -42.41 15.85 16.61
C THR A 156 -43.89 15.60 16.25
N PRO A 157 -44.21 14.44 15.63
CA PRO A 157 -44.85 13.39 16.44
C PRO A 157 -44.41 11.95 16.14
N SER A 158 -44.93 11.06 16.98
CA SER A 158 -44.56 9.69 17.33
C SER A 158 -44.92 8.55 16.36
N ALA A 159 -44.15 7.46 16.49
CA ALA A 159 -44.55 6.04 16.54
C ALA A 159 -45.26 5.37 15.35
N VAL A 160 -44.64 4.31 14.80
CA VAL A 160 -45.30 3.00 14.55
C VAL A 160 -44.25 1.86 14.61
N LYS A 161 -44.45 0.89 15.51
CA LYS A 161 -43.86 -0.47 15.45
C LYS A 161 -44.64 -1.29 14.42
N LYS A 162 -43.98 -2.00 13.50
CA LYS A 162 -44.55 -3.21 12.88
C LYS A 162 -43.49 -4.30 12.66
N LYS A 163 -43.73 -5.44 13.32
CA LYS A 163 -43.26 -6.77 12.91
C LYS A 163 -44.01 -7.20 11.65
N ALA A 164 -43.35 -7.95 10.77
CA ALA A 164 -44.02 -8.91 9.90
C ALA A 164 -43.09 -10.10 9.60
N ARG A 165 -43.43 -11.26 10.15
CA ARG A 165 -43.20 -12.57 9.54
C ARG A 165 -44.26 -12.73 8.45
N ILE A 166 -43.91 -13.29 7.30
CA ILE A 166 -44.70 -14.27 6.54
C ILE A 166 -43.72 -15.05 5.65
N ALA A 167 -43.93 -16.35 5.61
CA ALA A 167 -43.19 -17.35 4.87
C ALA A 167 -43.95 -17.77 3.58
N SER A 168 -43.26 -18.56 2.75
CA SER A 168 -43.80 -19.50 1.74
C SER A 168 -44.32 -18.86 0.43
N ASN A 169 -44.11 -19.37 -0.79
CA ASN A 169 -43.72 -20.68 -1.33
C ASN A 169 -43.20 -20.52 -2.77
N TYR A 170 -42.37 -21.47 -3.24
CA TYR A 170 -42.41 -22.21 -4.53
C TYR A 170 -41.08 -23.01 -4.64
N ALA A 171 -41.08 -24.30 -4.26
CA ALA A 171 -41.10 -25.49 -5.12
C ALA A 171 -39.78 -25.68 -5.92
N GLN A 172 -38.86 -26.53 -5.46
CA GLN A 172 -38.71 -27.97 -5.75
C GLN A 172 -38.57 -28.32 -7.25
N SER A 173 -37.36 -28.71 -7.65
CA SER A 173 -37.13 -29.83 -8.59
C SER A 173 -35.72 -30.42 -8.40
N THR A 174 -35.70 -31.73 -8.18
CA THR A 174 -34.58 -32.65 -7.90
C THR A 174 -33.82 -33.10 -9.17
N PRO A 175 -32.71 -33.87 -9.05
CA PRO A 175 -31.61 -33.91 -10.02
C PRO A 175 -31.63 -35.12 -10.97
N SER A 176 -30.89 -35.03 -12.08
CA SER A 176 -30.70 -36.11 -13.07
C SER A 176 -29.23 -36.55 -13.16
N THR A 177 -29.01 -37.79 -12.72
CA THR A 177 -28.14 -38.88 -13.19
C THR A 177 -27.04 -38.65 -14.24
N TYR A 178 -25.89 -39.33 -14.05
CA TYR A 178 -25.13 -40.21 -14.98
C TYR A 178 -23.70 -40.40 -14.37
N ARG A 179 -22.96 -41.51 -14.41
CA ARG A 179 -23.15 -42.98 -14.49
C ARG A 179 -21.72 -43.54 -14.28
N LYS A 180 -21.53 -44.56 -13.44
CA LYS A 180 -20.24 -45.28 -13.28
C LYS A 180 -19.96 -46.18 -14.49
N PRO A 181 -18.71 -46.60 -14.69
CA PRO A 181 -18.40 -47.99 -15.07
C PRO A 181 -17.63 -48.71 -13.96
N ASN A 182 -18.01 -49.98 -13.75
CA ASN A 182 -17.24 -51.01 -13.05
C ASN A 182 -16.20 -51.57 -14.01
N ASP A 183 -15.01 -51.90 -13.50
CA ASP A 183 -14.27 -53.09 -13.90
C ASP A 183 -13.53 -53.65 -12.67
N ASN A 184 -13.76 -54.94 -12.43
CA ASN A 184 -13.12 -55.74 -11.39
C ASN A 184 -11.86 -56.39 -11.97
N ALA A 185 -10.73 -56.30 -11.26
CA ALA A 185 -9.70 -57.33 -11.26
C ALA A 185 -8.90 -57.24 -9.95
N ASP A 186 -8.87 -58.38 -9.23
CA ASP A 186 -8.16 -58.65 -7.98
C ASP A 186 -6.67 -58.28 -8.03
N MET A 187 -6.13 -57.79 -6.90
CA MET A 187 -4.94 -58.39 -6.25
C MET A 187 -4.73 -57.78 -4.85
N THR A 188 -4.43 -58.68 -3.93
CA THR A 188 -4.30 -58.57 -2.47
C THR A 188 -3.08 -57.77 -1.99
N GLU A 189 -3.21 -56.95 -0.93
CA GLU A 189 -2.56 -57.14 0.39
C GLU A 189 -2.54 -55.88 1.30
N LYS A 190 -3.11 -56.07 2.50
CA LYS A 190 -2.72 -55.61 3.86
C LYS A 190 -2.35 -54.13 4.13
N LEU A 191 -3.29 -53.45 4.80
CA LEU A 191 -3.09 -52.28 5.67
C LEU A 191 -2.55 -52.69 7.07
N PRO A 192 -1.95 -51.74 7.81
CA PRO A 192 -2.32 -51.60 9.21
C PRO A 192 -2.74 -50.17 9.60
N ARG A 193 -3.74 -50.10 10.48
CA ARG A 193 -4.31 -48.89 11.08
C ARG A 193 -3.60 -48.53 12.39
N ARG A 194 -3.43 -47.21 12.60
CA ARG A 194 -3.53 -46.40 13.84
C ARG A 194 -2.89 -46.94 15.14
N ALA A 195 -2.02 -46.12 15.72
CA ALA A 195 -1.78 -46.09 17.17
C ALA A 195 -1.92 -44.66 17.71
N ARG A 196 -2.89 -44.46 18.60
CA ARG A 196 -2.91 -43.45 19.67
C ARG A 196 -2.43 -44.17 20.92
N LEU A 197 -1.58 -43.57 21.75
CA LEU A 197 -1.41 -43.99 23.14
C LEU A 197 -1.27 -42.78 24.08
N SER A 198 -1.93 -42.95 25.21
CA SER A 198 -2.08 -42.07 26.37
C SER A 198 -1.30 -42.63 27.57
N PHE A 199 -0.90 -41.72 28.47
CA PHE A 199 -0.53 -41.82 29.90
C PHE A 199 -0.47 -43.21 30.60
N THR A 200 0.58 -43.44 31.41
CA THR A 200 0.54 -43.36 32.90
C THR A 200 1.87 -43.78 33.56
N SER A 201 2.13 -43.17 34.72
CA SER A 201 3.17 -43.42 35.73
C SER A 201 3.08 -44.80 36.40
N ALA A 202 4.23 -45.39 36.75
CA ALA A 202 4.31 -46.52 37.67
C ALA A 202 5.38 -46.30 38.76
N VAL A 203 4.91 -46.40 39.99
CA VAL A 203 5.61 -46.49 41.27
C VAL A 203 6.03 -47.94 41.49
N SER A 204 7.19 -48.19 42.10
CA SER A 204 7.44 -49.41 42.89
C SER A 204 8.55 -49.10 43.90
N GLY A 205 8.23 -49.21 45.19
CA GLY A 205 9.19 -49.33 46.27
C GLY A 205 9.38 -50.80 46.63
N ASP A 206 10.45 -51.10 47.38
CA ASP A 206 10.41 -51.93 48.59
C ASP A 206 11.77 -51.89 49.33
N THR A 207 11.67 -51.46 50.61
CA THR A 207 12.37 -51.83 51.87
C THR A 207 13.36 -53.03 51.83
N THR A 208 14.48 -53.18 52.57
CA THR A 208 15.08 -52.69 53.86
C THR A 208 16.37 -53.55 54.14
N PRO A 209 17.14 -53.49 55.26
CA PRO A 209 17.57 -52.38 56.14
C PRO A 209 19.08 -52.45 56.60
N ASN A 210 19.47 -51.46 57.42
CA ASN A 210 20.52 -51.44 58.48
C ASN A 210 22.01 -51.33 58.10
N THR A 211 22.62 -50.17 58.42
CA THR A 211 23.54 -50.06 59.58
C THR A 211 23.81 -48.60 59.99
N LEU A 212 23.88 -48.40 61.30
CA LEU A 212 24.18 -47.16 62.03
C LEU A 212 25.66 -46.79 61.92
N GLN A 213 25.98 -45.49 61.81
CA GLN A 213 26.88 -44.81 62.78
C GLN A 213 26.83 -43.28 62.65
N LYS A 214 26.59 -42.65 63.80
CA LYS A 214 26.85 -41.23 64.11
C LYS A 214 28.35 -40.99 64.12
N ASP A 215 28.81 -39.82 63.65
CA ASP A 215 29.46 -38.86 64.56
C ASP A 215 29.74 -37.46 63.97
N ARG A 216 29.20 -36.47 64.69
CA ARG A 216 29.79 -35.19 65.14
C ARG A 216 30.52 -34.23 64.17
N THR A 217 29.80 -33.13 63.89
CA THR A 217 30.17 -31.72 64.12
C THR A 217 31.63 -31.26 63.95
N ARG A 218 31.83 -30.34 62.99
CA ARG A 218 32.64 -29.13 63.24
C ARG A 218 32.18 -27.95 62.38
N SER A 219 31.58 -26.97 63.05
CA SER A 219 31.38 -25.61 62.55
C SER A 219 32.70 -24.86 62.64
N LEU A 220 33.15 -24.27 61.54
CA LEU A 220 33.97 -23.06 61.56
C LEU A 220 33.45 -22.10 60.48
N ARG A 221 33.16 -20.90 60.95
CA ARG A 221 32.61 -19.75 60.24
C ARG A 221 33.78 -18.95 59.66
N SER A 222 33.72 -18.56 58.38
CA SER A 222 34.42 -17.39 57.86
C SER A 222 33.72 -16.92 56.57
N THR A 223 32.88 -15.89 56.68
CA THR A 223 33.13 -14.51 56.19
C THR A 223 33.00 -14.32 54.67
N SER A 224 31.92 -13.61 54.31
CA SER A 224 31.79 -12.69 53.16
C SER A 224 32.09 -13.21 51.74
N SER A 225 31.04 -13.66 51.03
CA SER A 225 31.01 -13.73 49.56
C SER A 225 29.76 -13.07 48.94
N LYS A 226 29.16 -12.08 49.61
CA LYS A 226 27.98 -11.33 49.09
C LYS A 226 28.30 -10.24 48.05
N ARG A 227 29.52 -10.20 47.48
CA ARG A 227 29.94 -9.15 46.53
C ARG A 227 30.29 -9.63 45.11
N LYS A 228 30.05 -10.90 44.76
CA LYS A 228 30.30 -11.42 43.40
C LYS A 228 29.06 -11.91 42.63
N GLN A 229 27.88 -11.91 43.26
CA GLN A 229 26.60 -12.25 42.57
C GLN A 229 25.84 -11.01 42.08
N THR A 230 26.18 -9.81 42.53
CA THR A 230 25.56 -8.56 42.08
C THR A 230 26.18 -8.06 40.78
N ASP A 231 27.50 -8.21 40.61
CA ASP A 231 28.21 -7.70 39.43
C ASP A 231 27.92 -8.54 38.17
N SER A 232 27.75 -9.86 38.29
CA SER A 232 27.33 -10.71 37.17
C SER A 232 25.91 -10.42 36.69
N ASN A 233 24.99 -10.06 37.60
CA ASN A 233 23.62 -9.67 37.24
C ASN A 233 23.56 -8.25 36.67
N LEU A 234 24.45 -7.35 37.10
CA LEU A 234 24.57 -6.00 36.54
C LEU A 234 25.18 -6.03 35.14
N GLU A 235 26.22 -6.83 34.91
CA GLU A 235 26.81 -7.05 33.57
C GLU A 235 25.82 -7.75 32.63
N HIS A 236 25.09 -8.76 33.10
CA HIS A 236 24.06 -9.43 32.31
C HIS A 236 22.91 -8.49 31.94
N ASN A 237 22.41 -7.69 32.89
CA ASN A 237 21.37 -6.69 32.61
C ASN A 237 21.88 -5.57 31.69
N GLN A 238 23.13 -5.12 31.83
CA GLN A 238 23.74 -4.14 30.92
C GLN A 238 23.90 -4.70 29.50
N MET A 239 24.31 -5.96 29.36
CA MET A 239 24.38 -6.63 28.05
C MET A 239 22.98 -6.84 27.44
N GLU A 240 21.98 -7.26 28.21
CA GLU A 240 20.60 -7.38 27.72
C GLU A 240 20.02 -6.03 27.26
N HIS A 241 20.29 -4.94 28.01
CA HIS A 241 19.87 -3.60 27.64
C HIS A 241 20.58 -3.07 26.38
N THR A 242 21.87 -3.35 26.20
CA THR A 242 22.61 -2.97 24.99
C THR A 242 22.13 -3.74 23.75
N HIS A 243 21.87 -5.04 23.86
CA HIS A 243 21.29 -5.83 22.77
C HIS A 243 19.86 -5.38 22.40
N SER A 244 19.03 -5.07 23.40
CA SER A 244 17.67 -4.54 23.19
C SER A 244 17.69 -3.17 22.50
N SER A 245 18.65 -2.32 22.87
CA SER A 245 18.87 -1.01 22.25
C SER A 245 19.31 -1.14 20.79
N GLN A 246 20.25 -2.05 20.49
CA GLN A 246 20.70 -2.33 19.12
C GLN A 246 19.56 -2.85 18.24
N LEU A 247 18.73 -3.76 18.76
CA LEU A 247 17.56 -4.27 18.05
C LEU A 247 16.55 -3.16 17.78
N LEU A 248 16.32 -2.26 18.74
CA LEU A 248 15.44 -1.10 18.54
C LEU A 248 15.99 -0.15 17.46
N CYS A 249 17.30 0.11 17.43
CA CYS A 249 17.92 0.91 16.37
C CYS A 249 17.77 0.26 14.99
N LEU A 250 17.90 -1.07 14.91
CA LEU A 250 17.66 -1.81 13.68
C LEU A 250 16.18 -1.70 13.27
N LEU A 251 15.25 -1.90 14.19
CA LEU A 251 13.81 -1.76 13.97
C LEU A 251 13.44 -0.34 13.53
N ALA A 252 14.09 0.68 14.08
CA ALA A 252 13.94 2.07 13.67
C ALA A 252 14.38 2.29 12.23
N SER A 253 15.49 1.69 11.79
CA SER A 253 15.92 1.80 10.39
C SER A 253 14.93 1.13 9.43
N PHE A 254 14.37 -0.04 9.78
CA PHE A 254 13.28 -0.66 9.04
C PHE A 254 11.99 0.18 9.07
N GLY A 255 11.69 0.80 10.22
CA GLY A 255 10.55 1.69 10.40
C GLY A 255 10.64 2.94 9.52
N ALA A 256 11.82 3.54 9.44
CA ALA A 256 12.09 4.70 8.59
C ALA A 256 11.97 4.34 7.09
N ILE A 257 12.52 3.20 6.68
CA ILE A 257 12.38 2.68 5.30
C ILE A 257 10.92 2.47 4.96
N TYR A 258 10.18 1.76 5.82
CA TYR A 258 8.77 1.47 5.58
C TYR A 258 7.92 2.74 5.52
N TYR A 259 8.19 3.69 6.42
CA TYR A 259 7.55 5.01 6.41
C TYR A 259 7.75 5.70 5.05
N LYS A 260 9.00 5.83 4.59
CA LYS A 260 9.33 6.47 3.30
C LYS A 260 8.67 5.79 2.10
N ILE A 261 8.56 4.46 2.12
CA ILE A 261 7.82 3.73 1.08
C ILE A 261 6.33 4.04 1.15
N THR A 262 5.73 4.05 2.34
CA THR A 262 4.31 4.36 2.48
C THR A 262 3.97 5.82 2.19
N THR A 263 4.89 6.76 2.37
CA THR A 263 4.73 8.17 1.94
C THR A 263 5.07 8.40 0.47
N PHE A 264 5.43 7.33 -0.27
CA PHE A 264 5.82 7.38 -1.68
C PHE A 264 7.09 8.21 -1.95
N GLU A 265 7.97 8.35 -0.96
CA GLU A 265 9.31 8.92 -1.08
C GLU A 265 10.33 7.83 -1.45
N CYS A 266 10.02 7.05 -2.49
CA CYS A 266 10.75 5.84 -2.85
C CYS A 266 12.20 6.10 -3.29
N LYS A 267 12.48 7.28 -3.89
CA LYS A 267 13.83 7.69 -4.29
C LYS A 267 14.77 7.79 -3.09
N GLU A 268 14.27 8.17 -1.91
CA GLU A 268 15.04 8.22 -0.65
C GLU A 268 15.09 6.85 0.04
N ALA A 269 14.04 6.04 -0.09
CA ALA A 269 13.98 4.73 0.54
C ALA A 269 15.01 3.73 -0.01
N ILE A 270 15.26 3.74 -1.33
CA ILE A 270 16.21 2.81 -1.99
C ILE A 270 17.63 2.90 -1.39
N PRO A 271 18.28 4.08 -1.28
CA PRO A 271 19.60 4.16 -0.68
C PRO A 271 19.58 3.78 0.80
N MET A 272 18.51 4.04 1.54
CA MET A 272 18.38 3.58 2.94
C MET A 272 18.37 2.05 3.05
N ILE A 273 17.67 1.36 2.15
CA ILE A 273 17.67 -0.11 2.10
C ILE A 273 19.05 -0.65 1.76
N ARG A 274 19.73 -0.05 0.76
CA ARG A 274 21.08 -0.48 0.34
C ARG A 274 22.15 -0.28 1.40
N LYS A 275 21.95 0.67 2.33
CA LYS A 275 22.85 0.86 3.48
C LYS A 275 22.74 -0.25 4.52
N LEU A 276 21.62 -1.01 4.57
CA LEU A 276 21.42 -2.10 5.54
C LEU A 276 22.57 -3.12 5.51
N PRO A 277 22.95 -3.73 6.66
CA PRO A 277 23.98 -4.77 6.67
C PRO A 277 23.59 -5.93 5.76
N ASN A 278 24.55 -6.56 5.08
CA ASN A 278 24.31 -7.58 4.04
C ASN A 278 23.32 -8.68 4.46
N LEU A 279 23.38 -9.13 5.71
CA LEU A 279 22.44 -10.12 6.25
C LEU A 279 20.99 -9.61 6.20
N HIS A 280 20.75 -8.39 6.65
CA HIS A 280 19.44 -7.75 6.68
C HIS A 280 18.99 -7.26 5.30
N PHE A 281 19.91 -6.81 4.47
CA PHE A 281 19.63 -6.48 3.07
C PHE A 281 19.14 -7.71 2.30
N SER A 282 19.78 -8.88 2.51
CA SER A 282 19.36 -10.14 1.89
C SER A 282 18.05 -10.71 2.42
N SER A 283 17.48 -10.11 3.47
CA SER A 283 16.20 -10.50 4.04
C SER A 283 15.06 -10.33 3.03
N ASP A 284 14.11 -11.28 3.06
CA ASP A 284 12.96 -11.30 2.15
C ASP A 284 12.14 -10.02 2.25
N TRP A 285 11.99 -9.50 3.46
CA TRP A 285 11.26 -8.27 3.70
C TRP A 285 11.95 -7.09 3.02
N ALA A 286 13.28 -6.96 3.16
CA ALA A 286 14.04 -5.86 2.60
C ALA A 286 14.05 -5.91 1.06
N GLN A 287 14.23 -7.10 0.48
CA GLN A 287 14.15 -7.30 -0.97
C GLN A 287 12.73 -7.03 -1.51
N GLN A 288 11.68 -7.45 -0.80
CA GLN A 288 10.30 -7.13 -1.20
C GLN A 288 10.02 -5.62 -1.12
N GLN A 289 10.47 -4.95 -0.06
CA GLN A 289 10.33 -3.49 0.05
C GLN A 289 11.14 -2.75 -1.02
N LEU A 290 12.32 -3.25 -1.38
CA LEU A 290 13.13 -2.72 -2.47
C LEU A 290 12.41 -2.86 -3.83
N GLY A 291 11.88 -4.07 -4.11
CA GLY A 291 11.07 -4.32 -5.31
C GLY A 291 9.83 -3.43 -5.37
N ARG A 292 9.15 -3.24 -4.23
CA ARG A 292 8.03 -2.29 -4.11
C ARG A 292 8.46 -0.85 -4.38
N ALA A 293 9.59 -0.39 -3.84
CA ALA A 293 10.08 0.96 -4.07
C ALA A 293 10.37 1.21 -5.56
N TYR A 294 10.99 0.25 -6.26
CA TYR A 294 11.21 0.34 -7.71
C TYR A 294 9.90 0.32 -8.50
N PHE A 295 8.94 -0.52 -8.09
CA PHE A 295 7.62 -0.58 -8.70
C PHE A 295 6.89 0.76 -8.63
N GLU A 296 6.91 1.43 -7.46
CA GLU A 296 6.26 2.74 -7.26
C GLU A 296 6.95 3.88 -8.05
N ILE A 297 8.26 3.77 -8.30
CA ILE A 297 9.01 4.70 -9.19
C ILE A 297 8.70 4.44 -10.68
N ALA A 298 7.98 3.35 -10.99
CA ALA A 298 7.74 2.83 -12.34
C ALA A 298 9.01 2.34 -13.07
N ASP A 299 10.04 1.95 -12.31
CA ASP A 299 11.19 1.21 -12.86
C ASP A 299 10.92 -0.30 -12.78
N TYR A 300 10.14 -0.79 -13.73
CA TYR A 300 9.73 -2.20 -13.76
C TYR A 300 10.89 -3.15 -14.06
N LYS A 301 11.98 -2.68 -14.67
CA LYS A 301 13.14 -3.53 -15.00
C LYS A 301 13.90 -3.89 -13.74
N GLU A 302 14.26 -2.89 -12.93
CA GLU A 302 14.94 -3.12 -11.66
C GLU A 302 14.02 -3.83 -10.65
N ALA A 303 12.72 -3.47 -10.62
CA ALA A 303 11.74 -4.17 -9.80
C ALA A 303 11.67 -5.67 -10.15
N TYR A 304 11.68 -6.00 -11.44
CA TYR A 304 11.70 -7.38 -11.93
C TYR A 304 12.96 -8.12 -11.45
N GLU A 305 14.15 -7.55 -11.61
CA GLU A 305 15.39 -8.23 -11.21
C GLU A 305 15.40 -8.55 -9.70
N VAL A 306 15.00 -7.60 -8.86
CA VAL A 306 14.94 -7.79 -7.40
C VAL A 306 13.91 -8.86 -7.02
N LEU A 307 12.69 -8.75 -7.56
CA LEU A 307 11.60 -9.68 -7.23
C LEU A 307 11.84 -11.09 -7.82
N HIS A 308 12.36 -11.17 -9.05
CA HIS A 308 12.73 -12.43 -9.68
C HIS A 308 13.78 -13.16 -8.84
N ASN A 309 14.82 -12.46 -8.39
CA ASN A 309 15.85 -13.03 -7.53
C ASN A 309 15.29 -13.48 -6.16
N LEU A 310 14.33 -12.74 -5.60
CA LEU A 310 13.63 -13.13 -4.36
C LEU A 310 12.86 -14.44 -4.54
N TYR A 311 12.03 -14.56 -5.58
CA TYR A 311 11.20 -15.75 -5.82
C TYR A 311 11.99 -16.95 -6.36
N LYS A 312 13.13 -16.71 -7.01
CA LYS A 312 14.09 -17.75 -7.37
C LYS A 312 14.72 -18.39 -6.13
N LYS A 313 15.13 -17.58 -5.15
CA LYS A 313 15.71 -18.06 -3.88
C LYS A 313 14.67 -18.73 -2.98
N LYS A 314 13.45 -18.19 -2.93
CA LYS A 314 12.38 -18.69 -2.05
C LYS A 314 11.05 -18.85 -2.79
N PRO A 315 10.87 -19.99 -3.47
CA PRO A 315 9.67 -20.22 -4.27
C PRO A 315 8.37 -20.38 -3.46
N GLN A 316 8.46 -20.71 -2.18
CA GLN A 316 7.29 -21.00 -1.32
C GLN A 316 6.58 -19.75 -0.81
N ARG A 317 7.17 -18.56 -0.99
CA ARG A 317 6.63 -17.30 -0.49
C ARG A 317 5.42 -16.88 -1.32
N THR A 318 4.33 -16.50 -0.67
CA THR A 318 3.12 -15.94 -1.32
C THR A 318 2.99 -14.43 -1.16
N THR A 319 3.59 -13.87 -0.11
CA THR A 319 3.50 -12.44 0.21
C THR A 319 4.31 -11.59 -0.77
N GLY A 320 3.68 -10.58 -1.37
CA GLY A 320 4.29 -9.71 -2.38
C GLY A 320 4.29 -10.30 -3.79
N LEU A 321 3.53 -11.38 -4.01
CA LEU A 321 3.44 -12.06 -5.31
C LEU A 321 2.57 -11.25 -6.29
N ASP A 322 1.61 -10.53 -5.74
CA ASP A 322 0.81 -9.52 -6.42
C ASP A 322 1.68 -8.49 -7.15
N LEU A 323 2.62 -7.85 -6.45
CA LEU A 323 3.54 -6.88 -7.06
C LEU A 323 4.40 -7.51 -8.16
N TYR A 324 4.93 -8.72 -7.92
CA TYR A 324 5.75 -9.41 -8.91
C TYR A 324 4.93 -9.78 -10.15
N SER A 325 3.71 -10.29 -9.98
CA SER A 325 2.83 -10.61 -11.10
C SER A 325 2.51 -9.38 -11.96
N THR A 326 2.32 -8.22 -11.34
CA THR A 326 2.05 -6.97 -12.05
C THR A 326 3.30 -6.40 -12.72
N THR A 327 4.50 -6.57 -12.13
CA THR A 327 5.75 -6.22 -12.84
C THR A 327 5.93 -7.03 -14.12
N LEU A 328 5.63 -8.34 -14.09
CA LEU A 328 5.69 -9.20 -15.27
C LEU A 328 4.63 -8.80 -16.31
N TRP A 329 3.44 -8.41 -15.86
CA TRP A 329 2.38 -7.87 -16.70
C TRP A 329 2.83 -6.59 -17.42
N HIS A 330 3.43 -5.63 -16.69
CA HIS A 330 3.97 -4.39 -17.29
C HIS A 330 5.10 -4.64 -18.29
N LEU A 331 5.99 -5.60 -18.00
CA LEU A 331 7.06 -6.01 -18.91
C LEU A 331 6.58 -6.92 -20.06
N LYS A 332 5.30 -7.29 -20.08
CA LYS A 332 4.67 -8.20 -21.06
C LYS A 332 5.36 -9.57 -21.17
N LYS A 333 5.88 -10.08 -20.04
CA LYS A 333 6.55 -11.38 -19.97
C LYS A 333 5.55 -12.53 -19.76
N GLN A 334 4.85 -12.92 -20.83
CA GLN A 334 3.77 -13.90 -20.79
C GLN A 334 4.18 -15.28 -20.24
N VAL A 335 5.30 -15.83 -20.70
CA VAL A 335 5.76 -17.19 -20.33
C VAL A 335 6.16 -17.27 -18.85
N GLU A 336 6.87 -16.27 -18.36
CA GLU A 336 7.29 -16.24 -16.96
C GLU A 336 6.09 -16.04 -16.02
N LEU A 337 5.11 -15.22 -16.44
CA LEU A 337 3.89 -14.97 -15.68
C LEU A 337 2.99 -16.21 -15.60
N SER A 338 2.86 -16.99 -16.68
CA SER A 338 2.08 -18.22 -16.67
C SER A 338 2.72 -19.29 -15.79
N PHE A 339 4.05 -19.45 -15.86
CA PHE A 339 4.79 -20.34 -14.97
C PHE A 339 4.63 -19.92 -13.50
N LEU A 340 4.73 -18.63 -13.21
CA LEU A 340 4.53 -18.09 -11.86
C LEU A 340 3.12 -18.38 -11.34
N ALA A 341 2.09 -18.11 -12.16
CA ALA A 341 0.70 -18.31 -11.81
C ALA A 341 0.41 -19.77 -11.45
N GLN A 342 0.80 -20.71 -12.32
CA GLN A 342 0.61 -22.15 -12.09
C GLN A 342 1.29 -22.58 -10.78
N LYS A 343 2.58 -22.25 -10.65
CA LYS A 343 3.37 -22.58 -9.47
C LYS A 343 2.76 -22.00 -8.19
N ALA A 344 2.32 -20.75 -8.21
CA ALA A 344 1.72 -20.11 -7.05
C ALA A 344 0.40 -20.76 -6.65
N THR A 345 -0.45 -21.10 -7.63
CA THR A 345 -1.73 -21.78 -7.37
C THR A 345 -1.54 -23.20 -6.87
N ASP A 346 -0.50 -23.91 -7.33
CA ASP A 346 -0.18 -25.25 -6.86
C ASP A 346 0.36 -25.25 -5.43
N LEU A 347 1.19 -24.26 -5.09
CA LEU A 347 1.78 -24.12 -3.77
C LEU A 347 0.74 -23.72 -2.71
N ASN A 348 -0.10 -22.72 -2.99
CA ASN A 348 -1.08 -22.23 -2.01
C ASN A 348 -2.39 -21.76 -2.66
N LYS A 349 -3.37 -22.65 -2.68
CA LYS A 349 -4.73 -22.37 -3.19
C LYS A 349 -5.56 -21.44 -2.29
N LEU A 350 -5.14 -21.20 -1.05
CA LEU A 350 -5.84 -20.34 -0.09
C LEU A 350 -5.29 -18.90 -0.08
N SER A 351 -4.19 -18.64 -0.77
CA SER A 351 -3.61 -17.29 -0.87
C SER A 351 -4.35 -16.47 -1.94
N PRO A 352 -4.88 -15.28 -1.60
CA PRO A 352 -5.48 -14.38 -2.59
C PRO A 352 -4.44 -13.85 -3.59
N GLU A 353 -3.19 -13.68 -3.18
CA GLU A 353 -2.10 -13.19 -4.04
C GLU A 353 -1.80 -14.17 -5.20
N ALA A 354 -1.87 -15.48 -4.94
CA ALA A 354 -1.70 -16.51 -5.97
C ALA A 354 -2.78 -16.44 -7.06
N TRP A 355 -4.04 -16.23 -6.65
CA TRP A 355 -5.16 -16.05 -7.60
C TRP A 355 -5.07 -14.73 -8.35
N CYS A 356 -4.50 -13.68 -7.75
CA CYS A 356 -4.24 -12.44 -8.47
C CYS A 356 -3.13 -12.60 -9.52
N ALA A 357 -2.08 -13.35 -9.22
CA ALA A 357 -1.06 -13.68 -10.21
C ALA A 357 -1.64 -14.47 -11.39
N ALA A 358 -2.55 -15.42 -11.12
CA ALA A 358 -3.29 -16.12 -12.16
C ALA A 358 -4.19 -15.19 -12.98
N GLY A 359 -4.97 -14.32 -12.32
CA GLY A 359 -5.79 -13.32 -13.01
C GLY A 359 -4.97 -12.39 -13.92
N ASN A 360 -3.82 -11.90 -13.44
CA ASN A 360 -2.89 -11.09 -14.23
C ASN A 360 -2.34 -11.86 -15.45
N CYS A 361 -2.09 -13.17 -15.32
CA CYS A 361 -1.71 -14.00 -16.46
C CYS A 361 -2.80 -13.96 -17.54
N PHE A 362 -4.05 -14.25 -17.21
CA PHE A 362 -5.16 -14.27 -18.19
C PHE A 362 -5.49 -12.88 -18.74
N SER A 363 -5.39 -11.84 -17.92
CA SER A 363 -5.49 -10.44 -18.36
C SER A 363 -4.46 -10.12 -19.45
N LEU A 364 -3.21 -10.56 -19.30
CA LEU A 364 -2.16 -10.35 -20.30
C LEU A 364 -2.41 -11.11 -21.62
N HIS A 365 -3.20 -12.19 -21.58
CA HIS A 365 -3.62 -12.93 -22.78
C HIS A 365 -4.87 -12.31 -23.45
N GLY A 366 -5.52 -11.34 -22.81
CA GLY A 366 -6.77 -10.73 -23.28
C GLY A 366 -8.03 -11.50 -22.89
N GLU A 367 -7.92 -12.54 -22.06
CA GLU A 367 -9.05 -13.33 -21.56
C GLU A 367 -9.65 -12.70 -20.30
N HIS A 368 -10.30 -11.55 -20.48
CA HIS A 368 -10.80 -10.71 -19.38
C HIS A 368 -11.83 -11.42 -18.48
N ASP A 369 -12.72 -12.22 -19.04
CA ASP A 369 -13.76 -12.93 -18.25
C ASP A 369 -13.17 -13.99 -17.32
N ILE A 370 -12.16 -14.72 -17.81
CA ILE A 370 -11.44 -15.72 -17.02
C ILE A 370 -10.61 -15.02 -15.93
N ALA A 371 -9.94 -13.91 -16.26
CA ALA A 371 -9.23 -13.10 -15.28
C ALA A 371 -10.15 -12.62 -14.15
N LEU A 372 -11.35 -12.13 -14.48
CA LEU A 372 -12.36 -11.71 -13.52
C LEU A 372 -12.78 -12.85 -12.57
N SER A 373 -12.93 -14.08 -13.08
CA SER A 373 -13.26 -15.24 -12.24
C SER A 373 -12.18 -15.52 -11.19
N PHE A 374 -10.89 -15.36 -11.54
CA PHE A 374 -9.77 -15.51 -10.61
C PHE A 374 -9.69 -14.37 -9.60
N PHE A 375 -9.92 -13.13 -10.02
CA PHE A 375 -9.98 -12.00 -9.09
C PHE A 375 -11.16 -12.11 -8.12
N GLN A 376 -12.32 -12.56 -8.59
CA GLN A 376 -13.45 -12.87 -7.71
C GLN A 376 -13.07 -13.95 -6.70
N ARG A 377 -12.39 -15.01 -7.12
CA ARG A 377 -11.89 -16.04 -6.18
C ARG A 377 -10.94 -15.47 -5.13
N ALA A 378 -10.03 -14.57 -5.51
CA ALA A 378 -9.16 -13.87 -4.57
C ALA A 378 -9.96 -13.05 -3.54
N ILE A 379 -11.00 -12.34 -3.99
CA ILE A 379 -11.91 -11.57 -3.13
C ILE A 379 -12.68 -12.47 -2.16
N HIS A 380 -13.16 -13.63 -2.60
CA HIS A 380 -13.86 -14.58 -1.74
C HIS A 380 -12.95 -15.15 -0.63
N LEU A 381 -11.66 -15.37 -0.93
CA LEU A 381 -10.69 -15.84 0.06
C LEU A 381 -10.34 -14.77 1.10
N ASN A 382 -10.17 -13.52 0.65
CA ASN A 382 -9.91 -12.40 1.54
C ASN A 382 -10.66 -11.14 1.07
N PRO A 383 -11.83 -10.85 1.68
CA PRO A 383 -12.59 -9.63 1.38
C PRO A 383 -11.87 -8.33 1.74
N ALA A 384 -10.81 -8.38 2.56
CA ALA A 384 -9.99 -7.21 2.89
C ALA A 384 -8.83 -7.00 1.89
N PHE A 385 -8.69 -7.86 0.87
CA PHE A 385 -7.61 -7.75 -0.10
C PHE A 385 -7.93 -6.72 -1.20
N VAL A 386 -7.52 -5.49 -0.95
CA VAL A 386 -7.82 -4.30 -1.79
C VAL A 386 -7.37 -4.49 -3.25
N TYR A 387 -6.21 -5.12 -3.45
CA TYR A 387 -5.59 -5.20 -4.77
C TYR A 387 -6.42 -6.02 -5.78
N ALA A 388 -7.12 -7.06 -5.33
CA ALA A 388 -8.02 -7.82 -6.20
C ALA A 388 -9.22 -6.99 -6.68
N TYR A 389 -9.74 -6.09 -5.83
CA TYR A 389 -10.79 -5.16 -6.24
C TYR A 389 -10.30 -4.15 -7.28
N THR A 390 -9.05 -3.66 -7.17
CA THR A 390 -8.50 -2.76 -8.18
C THR A 390 -8.24 -3.46 -9.51
N LEU A 391 -7.67 -4.67 -9.49
CA LEU A 391 -7.43 -5.44 -10.71
C LEU A 391 -8.74 -5.81 -11.41
N SER A 392 -9.74 -6.30 -10.69
CA SER A 392 -11.07 -6.52 -11.27
C SER A 392 -11.70 -5.24 -11.82
N GLY A 393 -11.49 -4.10 -11.17
CA GLY A 393 -11.89 -2.79 -11.70
C GLY A 393 -11.21 -2.45 -13.02
N HIS A 394 -9.92 -2.76 -13.19
CA HIS A 394 -9.18 -2.53 -14.44
C HIS A 394 -9.70 -3.43 -15.57
N GLU A 395 -9.99 -4.71 -15.28
CA GLU A 395 -10.57 -5.64 -16.24
C GLU A 395 -11.99 -5.22 -16.67
N TYR A 396 -12.84 -4.78 -15.74
CA TYR A 396 -14.16 -4.25 -16.11
C TYR A 396 -14.07 -2.98 -16.96
N VAL A 397 -13.06 -2.12 -16.77
CA VAL A 397 -12.81 -0.96 -17.64
C VAL A 397 -12.35 -1.39 -19.03
N ALA A 398 -11.59 -2.48 -19.14
CA ALA A 398 -11.18 -3.06 -20.42
C ALA A 398 -12.39 -3.64 -21.18
N ASN A 399 -13.33 -4.27 -20.46
CA ASN A 399 -14.62 -4.76 -20.98
C ASN A 399 -15.70 -3.66 -21.15
N GLU A 400 -15.36 -2.38 -20.91
CA GLU A 400 -16.29 -1.23 -20.99
C GLU A 400 -17.49 -1.27 -20.01
N ASP A 401 -17.45 -2.18 -19.03
CA ASP A 401 -18.44 -2.35 -17.95
C ASP A 401 -18.20 -1.33 -16.82
N TYR A 402 -18.41 -0.04 -17.11
CA TYR A 402 -18.04 1.08 -16.22
C TYR A 402 -18.74 1.06 -14.85
N GLU A 403 -19.99 0.59 -14.76
CA GLU A 403 -20.74 0.56 -13.51
C GLU A 403 -20.18 -0.46 -12.52
N LYS A 404 -19.89 -1.69 -13.00
CA LYS A 404 -19.28 -2.75 -12.19
C LYS A 404 -17.87 -2.33 -11.77
N ALA A 405 -17.10 -1.75 -12.69
CA ALA A 405 -15.77 -1.22 -12.39
C ALA A 405 -15.82 -0.16 -11.27
N ALA A 406 -16.73 0.81 -11.36
CA ALA A 406 -16.89 1.85 -10.35
C ALA A 406 -17.26 1.27 -8.98
N ASN A 407 -18.09 0.22 -8.95
CA ASN A 407 -18.41 -0.48 -7.71
C ASN A 407 -17.19 -1.18 -7.11
N CYS A 408 -16.38 -1.88 -7.91
CA CYS A 408 -15.12 -2.49 -7.45
C CYS A 408 -14.18 -1.46 -6.83
N TYR A 409 -13.94 -0.32 -7.50
CA TYR A 409 -13.08 0.73 -6.94
C TYR A 409 -13.66 1.38 -5.69
N ARG A 410 -14.99 1.59 -5.61
CA ARG A 410 -15.63 2.08 -4.38
C ARG A 410 -15.46 1.09 -3.22
N HIS A 411 -15.53 -0.22 -3.49
CA HIS A 411 -15.22 -1.24 -2.49
C HIS A 411 -13.76 -1.18 -2.05
N ALA A 412 -12.82 -1.05 -2.98
CA ALA A 412 -11.39 -0.88 -2.66
C ALA A 412 -11.16 0.32 -1.73
N ILE A 413 -11.78 1.48 -2.01
CA ILE A 413 -11.68 2.69 -1.19
C ILE A 413 -12.31 2.52 0.21
N ARG A 414 -13.39 1.74 0.33
CA ARG A 414 -14.00 1.44 1.64
C ARG A 414 -13.08 0.58 2.52
N VAL A 415 -12.31 -0.31 1.91
CA VAL A 415 -11.38 -1.19 2.63
C VAL A 415 -10.08 -0.44 2.96
N ASP A 416 -9.50 0.23 1.98
CA ASP A 416 -8.33 1.08 2.15
C ASP A 416 -8.53 2.44 1.44
N PRO A 417 -8.87 3.49 2.21
CA PRO A 417 -9.03 4.84 1.66
C PRO A 417 -7.75 5.42 1.06
N ARG A 418 -6.57 4.89 1.43
CA ARG A 418 -5.25 5.36 0.99
C ARG A 418 -4.74 4.60 -0.23
N HIS A 419 -5.55 3.72 -0.82
CA HIS A 419 -5.15 3.02 -2.04
C HIS A 419 -5.37 3.90 -3.28
N TYR A 420 -4.31 4.57 -3.76
CA TYR A 420 -4.41 5.55 -4.85
C TYR A 420 -4.83 4.95 -6.20
N ASN A 421 -4.52 3.68 -6.49
CA ASN A 421 -4.92 3.02 -7.75
C ASN A 421 -6.45 2.96 -7.91
N ALA A 422 -7.20 2.83 -6.81
CA ALA A 422 -8.66 2.83 -6.85
C ALA A 422 -9.22 4.23 -7.17
N TRP A 423 -8.64 5.29 -6.60
CA TRP A 423 -8.98 6.67 -6.93
C TRP A 423 -8.64 7.01 -8.38
N TYR A 424 -7.47 6.56 -8.86
CA TYR A 424 -7.07 6.65 -10.25
C TYR A 424 -8.08 5.93 -11.17
N GLY A 425 -8.47 4.70 -10.85
CA GLY A 425 -9.46 3.93 -11.62
C GLY A 425 -10.82 4.64 -11.75
N LEU A 426 -11.33 5.23 -10.65
CA LEU A 426 -12.54 6.05 -10.69
C LEU A 426 -12.37 7.31 -11.54
N GLY A 427 -11.23 8.00 -11.43
CA GLY A 427 -10.92 9.17 -12.26
C GLY A 427 -10.93 8.83 -13.75
N THR A 428 -10.35 7.70 -14.13
CA THR A 428 -10.34 7.21 -15.52
C THR A 428 -11.74 6.86 -16.02
N ILE A 429 -12.60 6.24 -15.20
CA ILE A 429 -14.00 6.00 -15.56
C ILE A 429 -14.73 7.33 -15.78
N CYS A 430 -14.60 8.29 -14.85
CA CYS A 430 -15.23 9.61 -14.98
C CYS A 430 -14.72 10.35 -16.22
N TYR A 431 -13.43 10.23 -16.55
CA TYR A 431 -12.84 10.83 -17.75
C TYR A 431 -13.44 10.24 -19.03
N ARG A 432 -13.56 8.92 -19.11
CA ARG A 432 -14.20 8.25 -20.26
C ARG A 432 -15.69 8.57 -20.40
N GLN A 433 -16.36 8.89 -19.30
CA GLN A 433 -17.74 9.39 -19.29
C GLN A 433 -17.84 10.91 -19.53
N GLU A 434 -16.74 11.57 -19.88
CA GLU A 434 -16.65 13.02 -20.12
C GLU A 434 -17.03 13.90 -18.91
N LYS A 435 -17.07 13.30 -17.72
CA LYS A 435 -17.32 13.97 -16.44
C LYS A 435 -16.02 14.53 -15.88
N TYR A 436 -15.45 15.53 -16.57
CA TYR A 436 -14.10 16.03 -16.30
C TYR A 436 -13.93 16.61 -14.89
N GLU A 437 -14.94 17.28 -14.32
CA GLU A 437 -14.87 17.81 -12.95
C GLU A 437 -14.72 16.71 -11.89
N PHE A 438 -15.50 15.63 -12.03
CA PHE A 438 -15.40 14.47 -11.15
C PHE A 438 -14.08 13.72 -11.37
N ALA A 439 -13.61 13.61 -12.61
CA ALA A 439 -12.31 13.03 -12.92
C ALA A 439 -11.17 13.80 -12.23
N ARG A 440 -11.19 15.13 -12.32
CA ARG A 440 -10.24 16.02 -11.63
C ARG A 440 -10.25 15.77 -10.13
N TYR A 441 -11.43 15.74 -9.50
CA TYR A 441 -11.55 15.48 -8.06
C TYR A 441 -10.90 14.14 -7.66
N HIS A 442 -11.16 13.07 -8.41
CA HIS A 442 -10.61 11.75 -8.12
C HIS A 442 -9.09 11.66 -8.35
N PHE A 443 -8.57 12.25 -9.43
CA PHE A 443 -7.13 12.29 -9.66
C PHE A 443 -6.39 13.17 -8.65
N GLU A 444 -6.95 14.32 -8.24
CA GLU A 444 -6.36 15.14 -7.18
C GLU A 444 -6.35 14.41 -5.82
N ARG A 445 -7.35 13.57 -5.54
CA ARG A 445 -7.35 12.70 -4.35
C ARG A 445 -6.27 11.63 -4.43
N ALA A 446 -6.08 11.00 -5.58
CA ALA A 446 -4.99 10.06 -5.80
C ALA A 446 -3.62 10.75 -5.62
N LEU A 447 -3.47 11.97 -6.14
CA LEU A 447 -2.25 12.76 -6.04
C LEU A 447 -1.92 13.18 -4.61
N LYS A 448 -2.93 13.50 -3.78
CA LYS A 448 -2.73 13.76 -2.34
C LYS A 448 -2.15 12.55 -1.59
N ILE A 449 -2.40 11.34 -2.09
CA ILE A 449 -1.87 10.10 -1.52
C ILE A 449 -0.45 9.84 -2.03
N ASN A 450 -0.25 9.89 -3.34
CA ASN A 450 1.05 9.71 -3.99
C ASN A 450 1.44 10.98 -4.78
N PRO A 451 2.09 11.96 -4.13
CA PRO A 451 2.44 13.24 -4.76
C PRO A 451 3.59 13.13 -5.77
N ASN A 452 4.40 12.06 -5.68
CA ASN A 452 5.60 11.87 -6.49
C ASN A 452 5.35 11.07 -7.78
N SER A 453 4.09 10.71 -8.06
CA SER A 453 3.75 9.96 -9.27
C SER A 453 3.65 10.87 -10.50
N SER A 454 4.58 10.69 -11.43
CA SER A 454 4.56 11.37 -12.74
C SER A 454 3.26 11.07 -13.52
N MET A 455 2.79 9.82 -13.48
CA MET A 455 1.55 9.42 -14.15
C MET A 455 0.30 10.13 -13.58
N LEU A 456 0.21 10.35 -12.26
CA LEU A 456 -0.93 11.05 -11.69
C LEU A 456 -0.97 12.53 -12.08
N HIS A 457 0.18 13.22 -12.08
CA HIS A 457 0.28 14.60 -12.58
C HIS A 457 -0.09 14.69 -14.06
N TYR A 458 0.33 13.70 -14.85
CA TYR A 458 -0.08 13.55 -16.25
C TYR A 458 -1.61 13.49 -16.41
N PHE A 459 -2.30 12.63 -15.66
CA PHE A 459 -3.76 12.52 -15.76
C PHE A 459 -4.49 13.79 -15.30
N VAL A 460 -3.97 14.48 -14.28
CA VAL A 460 -4.52 15.79 -13.89
C VAL A 460 -4.35 16.80 -15.02
N GLY A 461 -3.16 16.87 -15.64
CA GLY A 461 -2.90 17.73 -16.80
C GLY A 461 -3.79 17.39 -18.00
N LEU A 462 -4.01 16.10 -18.26
CA LEU A 462 -4.91 15.61 -19.31
C LEU A 462 -6.35 16.10 -19.10
N VAL A 463 -6.89 15.95 -17.89
CA VAL A 463 -8.24 16.43 -17.55
C VAL A 463 -8.33 17.96 -17.65
N MET A 464 -7.32 18.68 -17.18
CA MET A 464 -7.27 20.14 -17.28
C MET A 464 -7.26 20.62 -18.74
N HIS A 465 -6.56 19.90 -19.62
CA HIS A 465 -6.58 20.16 -21.06
C HIS A 465 -8.00 19.99 -21.62
N SER A 466 -8.71 18.91 -21.27
CA SER A 466 -10.12 18.70 -21.71
C SER A 466 -11.06 19.78 -21.20
N MET A 467 -10.78 20.34 -20.01
CA MET A 467 -11.49 21.48 -19.44
C MET A 467 -11.06 22.85 -20.01
N LYS A 468 -10.18 22.88 -21.03
CA LYS A 468 -9.61 24.10 -21.64
C LYS A 468 -8.81 24.99 -20.67
N LYS A 469 -8.33 24.43 -19.56
CA LYS A 469 -7.46 25.11 -18.58
C LYS A 469 -5.99 24.89 -18.93
N TYR A 470 -5.56 25.42 -20.06
CA TYR A 470 -4.26 25.12 -20.66
C TYR A 470 -3.06 25.48 -19.76
N ASN A 471 -3.08 26.65 -19.10
CA ASN A 471 -1.98 27.09 -18.23
C ASN A 471 -1.80 26.18 -17.00
N GLU A 472 -2.90 25.77 -16.34
CA GLU A 472 -2.85 24.80 -15.23
C GLU A 472 -2.35 23.43 -15.72
N ALA A 473 -2.77 23.01 -16.92
CA ALA A 473 -2.34 21.75 -17.53
C ALA A 473 -0.84 21.72 -17.79
N LEU A 474 -0.26 22.79 -18.38
CA LEU A 474 1.17 22.89 -18.64
C LEU A 474 2.00 22.77 -17.36
N GLN A 475 1.61 23.48 -16.29
CA GLN A 475 2.31 23.39 -14.99
C GLN A 475 2.31 21.97 -14.44
N LYS A 476 1.17 21.26 -14.52
CA LYS A 476 1.10 19.86 -14.06
C LYS A 476 1.93 18.92 -14.92
N LEU A 477 1.92 19.10 -16.24
CA LEU A 477 2.72 18.30 -17.15
C LEU A 477 4.22 18.57 -16.98
N GLU A 478 4.62 19.80 -16.71
CA GLU A 478 6.00 20.16 -16.36
C GLU A 478 6.46 19.44 -15.10
N THR A 479 5.67 19.49 -14.01
CA THR A 479 6.00 18.72 -12.79
C THR A 479 6.07 17.21 -13.05
N ALA A 480 5.26 16.67 -13.95
CA ALA A 480 5.33 15.25 -14.34
C ALA A 480 6.67 14.91 -15.03
N ILE A 481 7.17 15.81 -15.89
CA ILE A 481 8.44 15.67 -16.61
C ILE A 481 9.63 15.83 -15.66
N GLU A 482 9.57 16.76 -14.70
CA GLU A 482 10.60 16.92 -13.67
C GLU A 482 10.75 15.67 -12.81
N LEU A 483 9.62 15.06 -12.41
CA LEU A 483 9.61 13.83 -11.61
C LEU A 483 10.20 12.64 -12.37
N GLN A 484 9.84 12.50 -13.65
CA GLN A 484 10.31 11.46 -14.54
C GLN A 484 10.59 12.00 -15.95
N PRO A 485 11.86 12.31 -16.27
CA PRO A 485 12.22 12.90 -17.56
C PRO A 485 11.89 12.03 -18.77
N PHE A 486 11.85 10.71 -18.58
CA PHE A 486 11.56 9.70 -19.61
C PHE A 486 10.05 9.42 -19.79
N ASN A 487 9.16 10.14 -19.10
CA ASN A 487 7.72 9.97 -19.31
C ASN A 487 7.29 10.57 -20.65
N LEU A 488 7.29 9.70 -21.67
CA LEU A 488 6.91 10.00 -23.04
C LEU A 488 5.48 10.57 -23.16
N GLN A 489 4.53 9.97 -22.42
CA GLN A 489 3.13 10.36 -22.49
C GLN A 489 2.92 11.79 -21.98
N ALA A 490 3.62 12.19 -20.91
CA ALA A 490 3.58 13.55 -20.39
C ALA A 490 4.08 14.59 -21.38
N ARG A 491 5.19 14.32 -22.07
CA ARG A 491 5.72 15.24 -23.09
C ARG A 491 4.79 15.36 -24.30
N ILE A 492 4.25 14.23 -24.79
CA ILE A 492 3.29 14.24 -25.90
C ILE A 492 2.04 15.05 -25.54
N GLN A 493 1.47 14.88 -24.35
CA GLN A 493 0.32 15.68 -23.95
C GLN A 493 0.66 17.14 -23.72
N ARG A 494 1.88 17.46 -23.28
CA ARG A 494 2.34 18.86 -23.21
C ARG A 494 2.40 19.47 -24.61
N ALA A 495 2.95 18.76 -25.60
CA ALA A 495 2.91 19.20 -26.99
C ALA A 495 1.47 19.41 -27.49
N ASN A 496 0.54 18.50 -27.20
CA ASN A 496 -0.88 18.68 -27.55
C ASN A 496 -1.49 19.96 -26.93
N VAL A 497 -1.17 20.25 -25.67
CA VAL A 497 -1.63 21.48 -25.00
C VAL A 497 -1.03 22.71 -25.68
N LEU A 498 0.26 22.69 -26.04
CA LEU A 498 0.90 23.80 -26.76
C LEU A 498 0.30 24.02 -28.16
N ILE A 499 -0.01 22.93 -28.88
CA ILE A 499 -0.71 22.98 -30.18
C ILE A 499 -2.08 23.63 -30.02
N SER A 500 -2.83 23.28 -28.96
CA SER A 500 -4.14 23.87 -28.68
C SER A 500 -4.07 25.36 -28.27
N GLN A 501 -2.91 25.84 -27.82
CA GLN A 501 -2.62 27.25 -27.57
C GLN A 501 -1.98 27.98 -28.78
N GLU A 502 -1.88 27.31 -29.93
CA GLU A 502 -1.25 27.83 -31.17
C GLU A 502 0.25 28.16 -31.01
N GLN A 503 0.92 27.61 -29.99
CA GLN A 503 2.36 27.74 -29.79
C GLN A 503 3.11 26.64 -30.56
N PHE A 504 3.12 26.75 -31.88
CA PHE A 504 3.64 25.72 -32.79
C PHE A 504 5.14 25.48 -32.67
N ASP A 505 5.95 26.52 -32.53
CA ASP A 505 7.42 26.39 -32.42
C ASP A 505 7.81 25.63 -31.16
N ALA A 506 7.27 26.02 -30.00
CA ALA A 506 7.50 25.34 -28.73
C ALA A 506 6.96 23.90 -28.72
N ALA A 507 5.85 23.65 -29.42
CA ALA A 507 5.33 22.29 -29.58
C ALA A 507 6.27 21.42 -30.43
N MET A 508 6.85 21.98 -31.50
CA MET A 508 7.82 21.28 -32.34
C MET A 508 9.07 20.89 -31.53
N ASP A 509 9.61 21.80 -30.72
CA ASP A 509 10.77 21.53 -29.87
C ASP A 509 10.53 20.36 -28.90
N GLU A 510 9.36 20.31 -28.26
CA GLU A 510 8.98 19.21 -27.38
C GLU A 510 8.83 17.88 -28.14
N LEU A 511 8.25 17.91 -29.35
CA LEU A 511 8.10 16.72 -30.20
C LEU A 511 9.45 16.21 -30.71
N LEU A 512 10.39 17.10 -31.03
CA LEU A 512 11.76 16.75 -31.40
C LEU A 512 12.49 16.08 -30.23
N ALA A 513 12.37 16.63 -29.02
CA ALA A 513 12.94 16.03 -27.82
C ALA A 513 12.35 14.64 -27.53
N VAL A 514 11.07 14.44 -27.83
CA VAL A 514 10.40 13.15 -27.73
C VAL A 514 10.92 12.16 -28.78
N ARG A 515 11.04 12.57 -30.04
CA ARG A 515 11.57 11.73 -31.13
C ARG A 515 12.95 11.19 -30.79
N ASP A 516 13.80 12.01 -30.19
CA ASP A 516 15.17 11.60 -29.82
C ASP A 516 15.17 10.54 -28.70
N LEU A 517 14.16 10.54 -27.82
CA LEU A 517 13.97 9.51 -26.79
C LEU A 517 13.32 8.23 -27.33
N ALA A 518 12.35 8.36 -28.24
CA ALA A 518 11.54 7.26 -28.74
C ALA A 518 11.26 7.42 -30.26
N PRO A 519 12.22 7.05 -31.13
CA PRO A 519 12.13 7.34 -32.57
C PRO A 519 11.10 6.50 -33.33
N GLN A 520 10.50 5.49 -32.69
CA GLN A 520 9.54 4.57 -33.31
C GLN A 520 8.09 4.91 -32.97
N GLU A 521 7.85 6.01 -32.25
CA GLU A 521 6.50 6.36 -31.80
C GLU A 521 5.74 7.11 -32.90
N SER A 522 4.62 6.52 -33.34
CA SER A 522 3.83 7.01 -34.49
C SER A 522 3.06 8.29 -34.19
N SER A 523 2.53 8.44 -32.96
CA SER A 523 1.74 9.60 -32.52
C SER A 523 2.52 10.91 -32.67
N VAL A 524 3.82 10.88 -32.36
CA VAL A 524 4.73 12.02 -32.38
C VAL A 524 4.91 12.51 -33.82
N TYR A 525 5.19 11.61 -34.76
CA TYR A 525 5.29 12.01 -36.17
C TYR A 525 3.96 12.54 -36.72
N TYR A 526 2.84 11.98 -36.27
CA TYR A 526 1.51 12.49 -36.64
C TYR A 526 1.31 13.93 -36.12
N LEU A 527 1.65 14.20 -34.86
CA LEU A 527 1.58 15.54 -34.28
C LEU A 527 2.57 16.52 -34.93
N MET A 528 3.79 16.08 -35.25
CA MET A 528 4.75 16.88 -36.00
C MET A 528 4.20 17.26 -37.38
N GLY A 529 3.55 16.31 -38.07
CA GLY A 529 2.87 16.59 -39.34
C GLY A 529 1.75 17.61 -39.20
N GLN A 530 0.96 17.56 -38.11
CA GLN A 530 -0.06 18.56 -37.82
C GLN A 530 0.53 19.94 -37.58
N VAL A 531 1.60 20.04 -36.79
CA VAL A 531 2.30 21.30 -36.50
C VAL A 531 2.92 21.88 -37.77
N SER A 532 3.63 21.07 -38.57
CA SER A 532 4.22 21.50 -39.85
C SER A 532 3.16 21.96 -40.86
N LYS A 533 1.98 21.30 -40.90
CA LYS A 533 0.83 21.76 -41.71
C LYS A 533 0.38 23.15 -41.27
N LYS A 534 0.29 23.41 -39.96
CA LYS A 534 -0.09 24.73 -39.42
C LYS A 534 0.96 25.81 -39.67
N LEU A 535 2.24 25.44 -39.76
CA LEU A 535 3.37 26.31 -40.13
C LEU A 535 3.55 26.49 -41.65
N ASN A 536 2.65 25.94 -42.49
CA ASN A 536 2.72 25.94 -43.97
C ASN A 536 3.94 25.21 -44.57
N HIS A 537 4.62 24.34 -43.81
CA HIS A 537 5.69 23.48 -44.33
C HIS A 537 5.10 22.17 -44.88
N MET A 538 4.45 22.24 -46.05
CA MET A 538 3.71 21.12 -46.63
C MET A 538 4.59 19.90 -46.95
N ASP A 539 5.80 20.13 -47.46
CA ASP A 539 6.74 19.06 -47.82
C ASP A 539 7.20 18.27 -46.58
N GLU A 540 7.51 18.98 -45.50
CA GLU A 540 7.90 18.36 -44.22
C GLU A 540 6.72 17.62 -43.59
N ALA A 541 5.52 18.22 -43.63
CA ALA A 541 4.30 17.59 -43.12
C ALA A 541 4.03 16.24 -43.82
N MET A 542 4.18 16.19 -45.15
CA MET A 542 4.02 14.95 -45.93
C MET A 542 5.03 13.88 -45.51
N GLN A 543 6.30 14.27 -45.29
CA GLN A 543 7.33 13.34 -44.80
C GLN A 543 6.99 12.79 -43.42
N TYR A 544 6.53 13.64 -42.50
CA TYR A 544 6.16 13.23 -41.15
C TYR A 544 4.94 12.31 -41.14
N TYR A 545 3.91 12.59 -41.92
CA TYR A 545 2.76 11.69 -42.03
C TYR A 545 3.12 10.35 -42.67
N THR A 546 4.00 10.34 -43.67
CA THR A 546 4.51 9.10 -44.27
C THR A 546 5.25 8.25 -43.23
N LYS A 547 6.10 8.88 -42.41
CA LYS A 547 6.79 8.22 -41.28
C LYS A 547 5.79 7.73 -40.23
N ALA A 548 4.79 8.52 -39.88
CA ALA A 548 3.74 8.12 -38.92
C ALA A 548 3.00 6.87 -39.39
N CYS A 549 2.67 6.79 -40.69
CA CYS A 549 2.01 5.64 -41.31
C CYS A 549 2.89 4.39 -41.25
N PHE A 550 4.20 4.53 -41.47
CA PHE A 550 5.15 3.41 -41.40
C PHE A 550 5.23 2.80 -39.99
N TYR A 551 5.28 3.63 -38.94
CA TYR A 551 5.39 3.15 -37.56
C TYR A 551 4.05 2.73 -36.93
N GLY A 552 2.90 3.19 -37.47
CA GLY A 552 1.59 3.02 -36.84
C GLY A 552 0.50 2.46 -37.76
N PRO A 553 0.47 1.15 -38.04
CA PRO A 553 -0.53 0.54 -38.92
C PRO A 553 -1.97 0.62 -38.38
N LYS A 554 -2.15 0.76 -37.06
CA LYS A 554 -3.49 0.88 -36.45
C LYS A 554 -4.18 2.23 -36.70
N ASN A 555 -3.39 3.30 -36.81
CA ASN A 555 -3.89 4.67 -37.05
C ASN A 555 -3.84 5.05 -38.54
N GLU A 556 -3.46 4.10 -39.39
CA GLU A 556 -3.35 4.26 -40.84
C GLU A 556 -4.55 4.97 -41.50
N PRO A 557 -5.83 4.67 -41.20
CA PRO A 557 -6.94 5.36 -41.85
C PRO A 557 -6.96 6.86 -41.52
N MET A 558 -6.72 7.25 -40.26
CA MET A 558 -6.69 8.64 -39.81
C MET A 558 -5.48 9.42 -40.35
N ILE A 559 -4.36 8.73 -40.57
CA ILE A 559 -3.17 9.34 -41.17
C ILE A 559 -3.37 9.52 -42.68
N LYS A 560 -4.00 8.55 -43.35
CA LYS A 560 -4.33 8.65 -44.79
C LYS A 560 -5.30 9.78 -45.09
N THR A 561 -6.30 10.03 -44.24
CA THR A 561 -7.18 11.19 -44.39
C THR A 561 -6.39 12.49 -44.30
N ALA A 562 -5.49 12.61 -43.32
CA ALA A 562 -4.63 13.79 -43.18
C ALA A 562 -3.67 13.99 -44.37
N ILE A 563 -3.16 12.90 -44.97
CA ILE A 563 -2.33 12.95 -46.19
C ILE A 563 -3.16 13.42 -47.40
N ASN A 564 -4.40 12.93 -47.54
CA ASN A 564 -5.28 13.34 -48.63
C ASN A 564 -5.68 14.82 -48.51
N GLU A 565 -5.96 15.30 -47.31
CA GLU A 565 -6.21 16.72 -47.04
C GLU A 565 -5.04 17.63 -47.44
N LEU A 566 -3.79 17.15 -47.33
CA LEU A 566 -2.63 17.91 -47.79
C LEU A 566 -2.51 17.95 -49.32
N ARG A 567 -3.02 16.93 -50.01
CA ARG A 567 -2.89 16.78 -51.46
C ARG A 567 -3.91 17.63 -52.22
N ASP A 568 -5.12 17.80 -51.66
CA ASP A 568 -6.23 18.53 -52.28
C ASP A 568 -6.76 19.66 -51.36
N PRO A 569 -6.21 20.89 -51.43
CA PRO A 569 -6.65 22.03 -50.61
C PRO A 569 -8.07 22.55 -50.93
N GLN A 570 -8.77 22.00 -51.93
CA GLN A 570 -10.10 22.45 -52.37
C GLN A 570 -11.28 21.83 -51.60
N LEU A 571 -11.05 20.77 -50.80
CA LEU A 571 -12.11 20.10 -50.03
C LEU A 571 -12.63 20.92 -48.83
N GLU A 572 -11.91 21.95 -48.37
CA GLU A 572 -12.39 22.83 -47.28
C GLU A 572 -13.61 23.69 -47.70
N HIS A 573 -13.76 24.00 -48.99
CA HIS A 573 -14.86 24.83 -49.47
C HIS A 573 -16.18 24.06 -49.67
N GLU A 574 -16.14 22.75 -49.88
CA GLU A 574 -17.37 21.96 -50.07
C GLU A 574 -18.04 21.58 -48.74
N ILE A 575 -17.26 21.34 -47.67
CA ILE A 575 -17.80 20.90 -46.36
C ILE A 575 -18.44 22.04 -45.56
N LEU A 576 -18.08 23.30 -45.81
CA LEU A 576 -18.77 24.47 -45.22
C LEU A 576 -20.01 24.91 -46.02
N SER A 577 -20.30 24.24 -47.14
CA SER A 577 -21.44 24.54 -48.03
C SER A 577 -22.52 23.45 -48.05
N MET A 578 -22.37 22.39 -47.25
CA MET A 578 -23.39 21.38 -46.94
C MET A 578 -23.65 21.36 -45.44
#